data_AF-A0A9E5ES04-F1
#
_entry.id   AF-A0A9E5ES04-F1
#
_cell.length_a   1.000
_cell.length_b   1.000
_cell.length_c   1.000
_cell.angle_alpha   90.00
_cell.angle_beta   90.00
_cell.angle_gamma   90.00
#
_symmetry.space_group_name_H-M   'P 1'
#
loop_
_entity.id
_entity.type
_entity.pdbx_description
1 polymer ?
#
loop_
_entity_poly.entity_id
_entity_poly.type
_entity_poly.pdbx_seq_one_letter_code
_entity_poly.pdbx_strand_id
1 'polypeptide(L)'
;MTALRETPSHRPPVLLVHGWAGSFDRTWVRGGLVDLLRDTGRDVLAFDLPGHGAATKSHNPADYADLASSVFARLDASSGATDAVTSSA
;
A
#
# COMPACT_ATOMS: atom_id res chain seq x y z
N MET A 1 -2.87 30.05 21.52
CA MET A 1 -3.31 29.34 20.30
C MET A 1 -2.45 28.07 20.21
N THR A 2 -2.89 27.02 20.90
CA THR A 2 -2.16 25.75 21.00
C THR A 2 -2.52 24.90 19.79
N ALA A 3 -1.54 24.53 18.98
CA ALA A 3 -1.74 23.57 17.90
C ALA A 3 -2.24 22.25 18.51
N LEU A 4 -3.40 21.79 18.06
CA LEU A 4 -3.88 20.45 18.37
C LEU A 4 -2.83 19.48 17.83
N ARG A 5 -2.28 18.67 18.73
CA ARG A 5 -1.39 17.57 18.36
C ARG A 5 -2.29 16.56 17.67
N GLU A 6 -2.21 16.47 16.35
CA GLU A 6 -2.87 15.42 15.56
C GLU A 6 -2.49 14.08 16.19
N THR A 7 -3.43 13.43 16.88
CA THR A 7 -3.21 12.10 17.42
C THR A 7 -3.12 11.13 16.24
N PRO A 8 -2.06 10.31 16.13
CA PRO A 8 -1.98 9.31 15.07
C PRO A 8 -3.24 8.45 15.12
N SER A 9 -3.85 8.25 13.95
CA SER A 9 -5.03 7.42 13.76
C SER A 9 -4.80 6.05 14.39
N HIS A 10 -5.55 5.73 15.44
CA HIS A 10 -5.47 4.43 16.13
C HIS A 10 -6.06 3.26 15.29
N ARG A 11 -6.34 3.49 14.00
CA ARG A 11 -6.89 2.48 13.11
C ARG A 11 -5.75 1.76 12.40
N PRO A 12 -5.84 0.43 12.22
CA PRO A 12 -4.94 -0.32 11.35
C PRO A 12 -4.70 0.43 10.02
N PRO A 13 -3.46 0.54 9.53
CA PRO A 13 -3.24 1.02 8.17
C PRO A 13 -3.82 0.02 7.15
N VAL A 14 -4.06 0.49 5.93
CA VAL A 14 -4.44 -0.37 4.79
C VAL A 14 -3.25 -0.54 3.87
N LEU A 15 -2.79 -1.77 3.70
CA LEU A 15 -1.91 -2.15 2.61
C LEU A 15 -2.73 -2.41 1.35
N LEU A 16 -2.43 -1.67 0.28
CA LEU A 16 -3.09 -1.81 -1.03
C LEU A 16 -2.12 -2.42 -2.03
N VAL A 17 -2.43 -3.64 -2.48
CA VAL A 17 -1.65 -4.36 -3.51
C VAL A 17 -2.51 -4.51 -4.77
N HIS A 18 -2.06 -3.97 -5.89
CA HIS A 18 -2.78 -4.06 -7.16
C HIS A 18 -2.66 -5.46 -7.81
N GLY A 19 -3.54 -5.73 -8.78
CA GLY A 19 -3.54 -6.96 -9.57
C GLY A 19 -2.69 -6.90 -10.84
N TRP A 20 -2.86 -7.89 -11.71
CA TRP A 20 -2.16 -7.97 -13.00
C TRP A 20 -2.35 -6.72 -13.86
N ALA A 21 -1.26 -6.27 -14.50
CA ALA A 21 -1.22 -5.05 -15.33
C ALA A 21 -1.73 -3.77 -14.63
N GLY A 22 -1.74 -3.77 -13.30
CA GLY A 22 -2.15 -2.65 -12.45
C GLY A 22 -0.98 -1.78 -12.01
N SER A 23 -1.31 -0.74 -11.24
CA SER A 23 -0.39 0.03 -10.41
C SER A 23 -1.18 0.62 -9.25
N PHE A 24 -0.50 1.07 -8.21
CA PHE A 24 -1.13 1.74 -7.08
C PHE A 24 -1.98 2.94 -7.54
N ASP A 25 -1.41 3.77 -8.42
CA ASP A 25 -2.11 4.91 -9.02
C ASP A 25 -3.37 4.49 -9.79
N ARG A 26 -3.22 3.55 -10.73
CA ARG A 26 -4.28 3.17 -11.66
C ARG A 26 -5.43 2.46 -10.96
N THR A 27 -5.12 1.61 -9.99
CA THR A 27 -6.11 0.78 -9.29
C THR A 27 -6.78 1.53 -8.15
N TRP A 28 -6.03 2.34 -7.38
CA TRP A 28 -6.54 2.86 -6.09
C TRP A 28 -6.69 4.37 -6.04
N VAL A 29 -5.76 5.13 -6.65
CA VAL A 29 -5.80 6.60 -6.61
C VAL A 29 -6.84 7.12 -7.58
N ARG A 30 -6.79 6.71 -8.85
CA ARG A 30 -7.74 7.17 -9.88
C ARG A 30 -9.21 6.85 -9.56
N GLY A 31 -9.45 5.76 -8.83
CA GLY A 31 -10.79 5.37 -8.36
C GLY A 31 -11.24 6.08 -7.08
N GLY A 32 -10.39 6.90 -6.45
CA GLY A 32 -10.70 7.66 -5.24
C GLY A 32 -10.68 6.86 -3.93
N LEU A 33 -10.34 5.57 -3.94
CA LEU A 33 -10.33 4.75 -2.73
C LEU A 33 -9.32 5.26 -1.69
N VAL A 34 -8.15 5.73 -2.14
CA VAL A 34 -7.09 6.25 -1.26
C VAL A 34 -7.58 7.45 -0.47
N ASP A 35 -8.27 8.39 -1.13
CA ASP A 35 -8.78 9.59 -0.47
C ASP A 35 -9.93 9.24 0.49
N LEU A 36 -10.83 8.34 0.09
CA LEU A 36 -11.89 7.83 0.98
C LEU A 36 -11.32 7.16 2.24
N LEU A 37 -10.27 6.35 2.13
CA LEU A 37 -9.64 5.73 3.29
C LEU A 37 -9.03 6.78 4.24
N ARG A 38 -8.33 7.77 3.68
CA ARG A 38 -7.74 8.87 4.45
C ARG A 38 -8.79 9.72 5.14
N ASP A 39 -9.91 10.02 4.48
CA ASP A 39 -11.04 10.75 5.05
C ASP A 39 -11.66 10.00 6.25
N THR A 40 -11.56 8.67 6.30
CA THR A 40 -11.96 7.87 7.48
C THR A 40 -10.89 7.79 8.58
N GLY A 41 -9.81 8.57 8.47
CA GLY A 41 -8.69 8.56 9.41
C GLY A 41 -7.90 7.25 9.35
N ARG A 42 -7.66 6.71 8.15
CA ARG A 42 -6.80 5.53 7.95
C ARG A 42 -5.60 5.86 7.10
N ASP A 43 -4.44 5.39 7.55
CA ASP A 43 -3.21 5.45 6.77
C ASP A 43 -3.24 4.40 5.64
N VAL A 44 -2.57 4.74 4.53
CA VAL A 44 -2.46 3.89 3.35
C VAL A 44 -1.01 3.54 3.09
N LEU A 45 -0.71 2.25 3.06
CA LEU A 45 0.57 1.69 2.64
C LEU A 45 0.45 1.31 1.16
N ALA A 46 1.04 2.15 0.31
CA ALA A 46 1.10 1.92 -1.12
C ALA A 46 2.16 0.86 -1.46
N PHE A 47 1.80 -0.08 -2.33
CA PHE A 47 2.71 -1.08 -2.85
C PHE A 47 2.49 -1.30 -4.36
N ASP A 48 3.55 -1.03 -5.13
CA ASP A 48 3.65 -1.43 -6.53
C ASP A 48 4.46 -2.72 -6.63
N LEU A 49 3.91 -3.74 -7.31
CA LEU A 49 4.66 -4.96 -7.61
C LEU A 49 5.84 -4.63 -8.53
N PRO A 50 6.98 -5.36 -8.43
CA PRO A 50 8.09 -5.20 -9.38
C PRO A 50 7.61 -5.23 -10.84
N GLY A 51 8.19 -4.36 -11.67
CA GLY A 51 7.74 -4.17 -13.05
C GLY A 51 6.59 -3.16 -13.25
N HIS A 52 5.90 -2.75 -12.19
CA HIS A 52 4.68 -1.93 -12.28
C HIS A 52 4.85 -0.57 -11.59
N GLY A 53 4.00 0.39 -11.99
CA GLY A 53 3.94 1.72 -11.36
C GLY A 53 5.31 2.37 -11.16
N ALA A 54 5.56 2.82 -9.93
CA ALA A 54 6.80 3.45 -9.50
C ALA A 54 7.89 2.44 -9.11
N ALA A 55 7.59 1.14 -9.02
CA ALA A 55 8.58 0.12 -8.70
C ALA A 55 9.59 -0.08 -9.84
N THR A 56 10.77 -0.59 -9.45
CA THR A 56 11.84 -0.96 -10.37
C THR A 56 11.34 -1.99 -11.38
N LYS A 57 11.70 -1.79 -12.66
CA LYS A 57 11.34 -2.67 -13.77
C LYS A 57 12.48 -3.65 -14.04
N SER A 58 12.74 -4.51 -13.06
CA SER A 58 13.83 -5.48 -13.14
C SER A 58 13.55 -6.53 -14.22
N HIS A 59 14.59 -6.94 -14.94
CA HIS A 59 14.53 -8.06 -15.87
C HIS A 59 15.16 -9.32 -15.27
N ASN A 60 15.63 -9.27 -14.03
CA ASN A 60 16.18 -10.43 -13.33
C ASN A 60 15.04 -11.28 -12.74
N PRO A 61 14.88 -12.55 -13.14
CA PRO A 61 13.81 -13.42 -12.61
C PRO A 61 13.87 -13.63 -11.10
N ALA A 62 15.06 -13.56 -10.49
CA ALA A 62 15.21 -13.74 -9.04
C ALA A 62 14.46 -12.68 -8.23
N ASP A 63 14.28 -11.47 -8.78
CA ASP A 63 13.59 -10.37 -8.09
C ASP A 63 12.07 -10.59 -8.00
N TYR A 64 11.55 -11.61 -8.69
CA TYR A 64 10.14 -12.00 -8.70
C TYR A 64 9.90 -13.33 -7.98
N ALA A 65 10.96 -13.99 -7.48
CA ALA A 65 10.88 -15.33 -6.92
C ALA A 65 10.06 -15.41 -5.62
N ASP A 66 10.02 -14.32 -4.84
CA ASP A 66 9.26 -14.23 -3.59
C ASP A 66 8.61 -12.84 -3.42
N LEU A 67 7.50 -12.66 -4.13
CA LEU A 67 6.70 -11.45 -4.07
C LEU A 67 6.00 -11.28 -2.71
N ALA A 68 5.64 -12.38 -2.04
CA ALA A 68 4.99 -12.32 -0.74
C ALA A 68 5.93 -11.69 0.30
N SER A 69 7.18 -12.16 0.39
CA SER A 69 8.18 -11.55 1.28
C SER A 69 8.44 -10.09 0.94
N SER A 70 8.44 -9.73 -0.34
CA SER A 70 8.58 -8.33 -0.78
C SER A 70 7.44 -7.44 -0.28
N VAL A 71 6.21 -7.96 -0.25
CA VAL A 71 5.05 -7.27 0.33
C VAL A 71 5.17 -7.18 1.85
N PHE A 72 5.54 -8.27 2.54
CA PHE A 72 5.72 -8.28 4.00
C PHE A 72 6.81 -7.32 4.46
N ALA A 73 7.87 -7.13 3.69
CA ALA A 73 8.92 -6.15 3.98
C ALA A 73 8.41 -4.70 4.00
N ARG A 74 7.20 -4.44 3.49
CA ARG A 74 6.55 -3.13 3.56
C ARG A 74 5.82 -2.88 4.87
N LEU A 75 5.55 -3.93 5.64
CA LEU A 75 4.94 -3.83 6.96
C LEU A 75 6.00 -3.38 7.97
N ASP A 76 5.62 -2.45 8.83
CA ASP A 76 6.45 -2.07 9.96
C ASP A 76 6.19 -3.03 11.13
N ALA A 77 7.25 -3.68 11.61
CA ALA A 77 7.17 -4.66 12.70
C ALA A 77 6.70 -4.04 14.03
N SER A 78 6.78 -2.71 14.18
CA SER A 78 6.28 -1.98 15.34
C SER A 78 4.84 -1.48 15.19
N SER A 79 4.27 -1.60 13.99
CA SER A 79 2.86 -1.32 13.74
C SER A 79 1.99 -2.42 14.35
N GLY A 80 0.80 -2.05 14.82
CA GLY A 80 -0.23 -3.02 15.21
C GLY A 80 -0.77 -3.81 14.00
N ALA A 81 -1.98 -4.36 14.13
CA ALA A 81 -2.64 -5.03 13.00
C ALA A 81 -2.69 -4.13 11.75
N THR A 82 -2.55 -4.73 10.56
CA THR A 82 -2.67 -4.07 9.24
C THR A 82 -3.73 -4.80 8.43
N ASP A 83 -4.65 -4.06 7.82
CA ASP A 83 -5.59 -4.64 6.86
C ASP A 83 -4.94 -4.69 5.48
N ALA A 84 -5.13 -5.79 4.75
CA ALA A 84 -4.65 -5.93 3.37
C ALA A 84 -5.83 -6.02 2.41
N VAL A 85 -5.83 -5.19 1.37
CA VAL A 85 -6.78 -5.25 0.26
C VAL A 85 -6.01 -5.50 -1.03
N THR A 86 -6.50 -6.48 -1.79
CA THR A 86 -5.93 -6.84 -3.08
C THR A 86 -7.00 -6.74 -4.15
N SER A 87 -6.60 -6.42 -5.37
CA SER A 87 -7.44 -6.58 -6.55
C SER A 87 -6.89 -7.71 -7.40
N SER A 88 -7.75 -8.59 -7.91
CA SER A 88 -7.42 -9.41 -9.08
C SER A 88 -7.95 -8.74 -10.35
N ALA A 89 -7.33 -9.02 -11.49
CA ALA A 89 -7.91 -8.82 -12.82
C ALA A 89 -8.19 -10.19 -13.41
#